data_AF-A0A937ZTZ1-F1
#
_entry.id   AF-A0A937ZTZ1-F1
#
_cell.length_a   1.000
_cell.length_b   1.000
_cell.length_c   1.000
_cell.angle_alpha   90.00
_cell.angle_beta   90.00
_cell.angle_gamma   90.00
#
_symmetry.space_group_name_H-M   'P 1'
#
loop_
_entity.id
_entity.type
_entity.pdbx_description
1 polymer ?
#
loop_
_entity_poly.entity_id
_entity_poly.type
_entity_poly.pdbx_seq_one_letter_code
_entity_poly.pdbx_strand_id
1 'polypeptide(L)'
;MSQTAAHLMVHVIPHVPVRQWVLSLPVPLRVLLASQPELVTPVLQVVQRVLTRHLLDGAQLEADEGHGGAVTQIQRLVSAANLNLHLQCLVLDGVFRCGADGAPAFVEASAPTDDELHALMQAVIARLMKMITRRGVLIEEMGQTYLAEPDADGDEVSTMRPLQAAAVTYCIVFGPRAGQKLLTGRDAARERSAPALVRRYRRLQRARCGAGLGK
;
A
#
# COMPACT_ATOMS: atom_id res chain seq x y z
N MET A 1 -16.27 4.28 -7.30
CA MET A 1 -15.61 3.41 -6.29
C MET A 1 -16.51 2.28 -5.79
N SER A 2 -17.82 2.50 -5.56
CA SER A 2 -18.74 1.45 -5.08
C SER A 2 -18.87 0.25 -6.02
N GLN A 3 -18.93 0.47 -7.34
CA GLN A 3 -19.03 -0.62 -8.33
C GLN A 3 -17.82 -1.55 -8.31
N THR A 4 -16.59 -1.01 -8.27
CA THR A 4 -15.37 -1.80 -8.16
C THR A 4 -15.34 -2.59 -6.86
N ALA A 5 -15.71 -1.97 -5.74
CA ALA A 5 -15.79 -2.67 -4.45
C ALA A 5 -16.81 -3.82 -4.49
N ALA A 6 -17.99 -3.60 -5.08
CA ALA A 6 -19.00 -4.64 -5.26
C ALA A 6 -18.48 -5.78 -6.14
N HIS A 7 -17.81 -5.46 -7.26
CA HIS A 7 -17.21 -6.47 -8.13
C HIS A 7 -16.16 -7.31 -7.41
N LEU A 8 -15.27 -6.68 -6.64
CA LEU A 8 -14.25 -7.38 -5.87
C LEU A 8 -14.86 -8.34 -4.85
N MET A 9 -15.90 -7.92 -4.12
CA MET A 9 -16.54 -8.75 -3.10
C MET A 9 -17.39 -9.89 -3.67
N VAL A 10 -17.93 -9.74 -4.89
CA VAL A 10 -18.85 -10.73 -5.48
C VAL A 10 -18.11 -11.71 -6.40
N HIS A 11 -17.06 -11.26 -7.09
CA HIS A 11 -16.48 -12.03 -8.20
C HIS A 11 -14.98 -12.34 -8.07
N VAL A 12 -14.24 -11.66 -7.20
CA VAL A 12 -12.77 -11.79 -7.16
C VAL A 12 -12.29 -12.35 -5.83
N ILE A 13 -12.73 -11.75 -4.73
CA ILE A 13 -12.27 -12.11 -3.39
C ILE A 13 -13.13 -13.28 -2.88
N PRO A 14 -12.53 -14.42 -2.49
CA PRO A 14 -13.27 -15.54 -1.92
C PRO A 14 -13.94 -15.14 -0.59
N HIS A 15 -14.94 -15.92 -0.17
CA HIS A 15 -15.65 -15.71 1.11
C HIS A 15 -14.81 -16.12 2.33
N VAL A 16 -13.71 -15.42 2.54
CA VAL A 16 -12.81 -15.55 3.70
C VAL A 16 -12.52 -14.16 4.30
N PRO A 17 -12.03 -14.08 5.55
CA PRO A 17 -11.61 -12.82 6.15
C PRO A 17 -10.57 -12.07 5.29
N VAL A 18 -10.68 -10.74 5.26
CA VAL A 18 -9.81 -9.84 4.48
C VAL A 18 -9.38 -8.67 5.36
N ARG A 19 -8.09 -8.34 5.32
CA ARG A 19 -7.50 -7.21 6.02
C ARG A 19 -7.02 -6.14 5.04
N GLN A 20 -7.31 -4.89 5.38
CA GLN A 20 -6.79 -3.75 4.65
C GLN A 20 -5.42 -3.35 5.20
N TRP A 21 -4.43 -3.28 4.31
CA TRP A 21 -3.09 -2.76 4.57
C TRP A 21 -2.86 -1.51 3.76
N VAL A 22 -2.39 -0.44 4.40
CA VAL A 22 -2.09 0.83 3.75
C VAL A 22 -0.62 1.14 3.95
N LEU A 23 0.13 1.20 2.85
CA LEU A 23 1.52 1.64 2.86
C LEU A 23 1.61 3.09 2.36
N SER A 24 1.92 3.99 3.30
CA SER A 24 2.24 5.38 2.99
C SER A 24 3.75 5.51 2.79
N LEU A 25 4.15 6.05 1.64
CA LEU A 25 5.56 6.19 1.29
C LEU A 25 6.11 7.56 1.71
N PRO A 26 7.38 7.64 2.13
CA PRO A 26 8.04 8.93 2.39
C PRO A 26 8.05 9.79 1.11
N VAL A 27 8.09 11.12 1.28
CA VAL A 27 8.02 12.09 0.17
C VAL A 27 8.99 11.73 -0.97
N PRO A 28 10.29 11.44 -0.73
CA PRO A 28 11.22 11.16 -1.82
C PRO A 28 10.82 9.94 -2.66
N LEU A 29 10.35 8.87 -2.01
CA LEU A 29 9.87 7.68 -2.73
C LEU A 29 8.59 7.94 -3.53
N ARG A 30 7.70 8.81 -3.04
CA ARG A 30 6.51 9.21 -3.82
C ARG A 30 6.88 9.97 -5.09
N VAL A 31 7.87 10.86 -5.02
CA VAL A 31 8.40 11.56 -6.19
C VAL A 31 9.05 10.57 -7.14
N LEU A 32 9.94 9.71 -6.64
CA LEU A 32 10.61 8.68 -7.43
C LEU A 32 9.62 7.82 -8.22
N LEU A 33 8.62 7.24 -7.55
CA LEU A 33 7.65 6.34 -8.19
C LEU A 33 6.64 7.06 -9.09
N ALA A 34 6.58 8.39 -9.01
CA ALA A 34 5.83 9.19 -9.98
C ALA A 34 6.66 9.47 -11.24
N SER A 35 7.96 9.72 -11.08
CA SER A 35 8.89 9.94 -12.20
C SER A 35 9.30 8.66 -12.91
N GLN A 36 9.36 7.53 -12.19
CA GLN A 36 9.75 6.21 -12.67
C GLN A 36 8.64 5.18 -12.36
N PRO A 37 7.50 5.21 -13.08
CA PRO A 37 6.35 4.36 -12.79
C PRO A 37 6.63 2.85 -12.91
N GLU A 38 7.65 2.46 -13.68
CA GLU A 38 8.15 1.08 -13.82
C GLU A 38 8.67 0.49 -12.51
N LEU A 39 9.05 1.33 -11.54
CA LEU A 39 9.46 0.90 -10.20
C LEU A 39 8.28 0.52 -9.29
N VAL A 40 7.04 0.91 -9.63
CA VAL A 40 5.87 0.63 -8.80
C VAL A 40 5.61 -0.88 -8.67
N THR A 41 5.72 -1.62 -9.77
CA THR A 41 5.52 -3.08 -9.76
C THR A 41 6.54 -3.81 -8.88
N PRO A 42 7.86 -3.56 -9.01
CA PRO A 42 8.87 -4.08 -8.09
C PRO A 42 8.64 -3.73 -6.62
N VAL A 43 8.25 -2.47 -6.32
CA VAL A 43 7.91 -2.05 -4.96
C VAL A 43 6.73 -2.87 -4.42
N LEU A 44 5.68 -3.03 -5.23
CA LEU A 44 4.52 -3.84 -4.86
C LEU A 44 4.89 -5.31 -4.62
N GLN A 45 5.75 -5.89 -5.46
CA GLN A 45 6.24 -7.26 -5.27
C GLN A 45 6.99 -7.43 -3.96
N VAL A 46 7.81 -6.46 -3.55
CA VAL A 46 8.48 -6.48 -2.24
C VAL A 46 7.45 -6.51 -1.11
N VAL A 47 6.47 -5.60 -1.14
CA VAL A 47 5.43 -5.50 -0.11
C VAL A 47 4.61 -6.78 -0.04
N GLN A 48 4.16 -7.31 -1.17
CA GLN A 48 3.37 -8.56 -1.21
C GLN A 48 4.16 -9.76 -0.70
N ARG A 49 5.45 -9.88 -1.02
CA ARG A 49 6.31 -10.97 -0.51
C ARG A 49 6.48 -10.87 1.00
N VAL A 50 6.67 -9.67 1.55
CA VAL A 50 6.80 -9.48 3.00
C VAL A 50 5.50 -9.85 3.72
N LEU A 51 4.35 -9.37 3.23
CA LEU A 51 3.05 -9.69 3.81
C LEU A 51 2.72 -11.18 3.72
N THR A 52 2.93 -11.80 2.56
CA THR A 52 2.69 -13.24 2.38
C THR A 52 3.55 -14.06 3.32
N ARG A 53 4.84 -13.70 3.46
CA ARG A 53 5.75 -14.38 4.39
C ARG A 53 5.25 -14.29 5.84
N HIS A 54 4.84 -13.10 6.29
CA HIS A 54 4.29 -12.93 7.63
C HIS A 54 3.04 -13.78 7.88
N LEU A 55 2.13 -13.87 6.89
CA LEU A 55 0.94 -14.71 7.00
C LEU A 55 1.29 -16.20 7.07
N LEU A 56 2.29 -16.65 6.31
CA LEU A 56 2.79 -18.03 6.35
C LEU A 56 3.43 -18.35 7.70
N ASP A 57 4.29 -17.46 8.21
CA ASP A 57 4.92 -17.63 9.53
C ASP A 57 3.85 -17.71 10.63
N GLY A 58 2.82 -16.85 10.59
CA GLY A 58 1.69 -16.88 11.53
C GLY A 58 0.82 -18.13 11.42
N ALA A 59 0.76 -18.75 10.23
CA ALA A 59 0.08 -20.02 10.00
C ALA A 59 0.96 -21.25 10.27
N GLN A 60 2.25 -21.05 10.62
CA GLN A 60 3.25 -22.11 10.80
C GLN A 60 3.40 -23.00 9.55
N LEU A 61 3.44 -22.37 8.38
CA LEU A 61 3.58 -23.04 7.09
C LEU A 61 4.86 -22.59 6.38
N GLU A 62 5.48 -23.52 5.67
CA GLU A 62 6.58 -23.22 4.76
C GLU A 62 6.10 -22.53 3.48
N ALA A 63 7.03 -21.98 2.70
CA ALA A 63 6.74 -21.11 1.56
C ALA A 63 5.95 -21.80 0.42
N ASP A 64 6.06 -23.12 0.29
CA ASP A 64 5.39 -23.95 -0.71
C ASP A 64 4.12 -24.65 -0.18
N GLU A 65 3.85 -24.55 1.13
CA GLU A 65 2.70 -25.19 1.77
C GLU A 65 1.45 -24.30 1.80
N GLY A 66 1.63 -22.99 1.62
CA GLY A 66 0.56 -22.01 1.75
C GLY A 66 0.58 -20.90 0.70
N HIS A 67 -0.60 -20.44 0.30
CA HIS A 67 -0.81 -19.43 -0.72
C HIS A 67 -1.73 -18.32 -0.19
N GLY A 68 -1.17 -17.12 -0.06
CA GLY A 68 -1.94 -15.91 0.22
C GLY A 68 -2.64 -15.35 -1.02
N GLY A 69 -3.41 -14.28 -0.84
CA GLY A 69 -4.03 -13.55 -1.94
C GLY A 69 -4.15 -12.07 -1.61
N ALA A 70 -3.99 -11.21 -2.61
CA ALA A 70 -4.15 -9.78 -2.44
C ALA A 70 -4.65 -9.07 -3.71
N VAL A 71 -5.48 -8.05 -3.51
CA VAL A 71 -5.83 -7.06 -4.52
C VAL A 71 -5.26 -5.72 -4.07
N THR A 72 -4.40 -5.12 -4.87
CA THR A 72 -3.78 -3.83 -4.55
C THR A 72 -4.31 -2.74 -5.48
N GLN A 73 -4.84 -1.68 -4.90
CA GLN A 73 -5.10 -0.43 -5.59
C GLN A 73 -3.92 0.52 -5.41
N ILE A 74 -3.32 0.95 -6.51
CA ILE A 74 -2.28 2.00 -6.53
C ILE A 74 -3.00 3.33 -6.63
N GLN A 75 -3.13 4.03 -5.51
CA GLN A 75 -3.75 5.34 -5.50
C GLN A 75 -2.68 6.40 -5.71
N ARG A 76 -2.80 7.18 -6.80
CA ARG A 76 -1.84 8.22 -7.17
C ARG A 76 -2.25 9.63 -6.76
N LEU A 77 -3.52 9.86 -6.40
CA LEU A 77 -4.04 11.19 -6.11
C LEU A 77 -4.77 11.22 -4.77
N VAL A 78 -4.69 12.34 -4.07
CA VAL A 78 -5.62 12.67 -2.98
C VAL A 78 -6.84 13.42 -3.52
N SER A 79 -7.81 13.70 -2.64
CA SER A 79 -9.02 14.47 -2.97
C SER A 79 -8.76 15.87 -3.54
N ALA A 80 -7.62 16.48 -3.22
CA ALA A 80 -7.20 17.77 -3.78
C ALA A 80 -6.48 17.66 -5.15
N ALA A 81 -6.47 16.47 -5.77
CA ALA A 81 -5.73 16.16 -7.00
C ALA A 81 -4.21 16.35 -6.92
N ASN A 82 -3.66 16.44 -5.71
CA ASN A 82 -2.22 16.36 -5.49
C ASN A 82 -1.73 14.91 -5.65
N LEU A 83 -0.52 14.77 -6.20
CA LEU A 83 0.14 13.49 -6.39
C LEU A 83 0.48 12.89 -5.02
N ASN A 84 -0.02 11.69 -4.74
CA ASN A 84 0.25 10.99 -3.49
C ASN A 84 0.18 9.50 -3.73
N LEU A 85 1.31 8.92 -4.17
CA LEU A 85 1.38 7.48 -4.42
C LEU A 85 1.36 6.72 -3.08
N HIS A 86 0.33 5.91 -2.89
CA HIS A 86 0.21 4.98 -1.78
C HIS A 86 -0.43 3.67 -2.24
N LEU A 87 -0.08 2.59 -1.56
CA LEU A 87 -0.58 1.26 -1.87
C LEU A 87 -1.68 0.91 -0.87
N GLN A 88 -2.86 0.60 -1.38
CA GLN A 88 -3.96 0.05 -0.60
C GLN A 88 -4.13 -1.42 -0.97
N CYS A 89 -3.72 -2.32 -0.10
CA CYS A 89 -3.78 -3.75 -0.31
C CYS A 89 -4.96 -4.33 0.47
N LEU A 90 -5.90 -4.96 -0.22
CA LEU A 90 -6.87 -5.87 0.36
C LEU A 90 -6.24 -7.27 0.34
N VAL A 91 -5.79 -7.75 1.50
CA VAL A 91 -5.07 -9.02 1.63
C VAL A 91 -5.97 -10.01 2.34
N LEU A 92 -6.02 -11.25 1.88
CA LEU A 92 -6.70 -12.32 2.63
C LEU A 92 -6.06 -12.43 4.02
N ASP A 93 -6.88 -12.51 5.06
CA ASP A 93 -6.42 -12.50 6.44
C ASP A 93 -6.01 -13.91 6.88
N GLY A 94 -5.08 -14.50 6.12
CA GLY A 94 -4.71 -15.90 6.20
C GLY A 94 -4.19 -16.43 4.87
N VAL A 95 -3.97 -17.74 4.80
CA VAL A 95 -3.43 -18.43 3.62
C VAL A 95 -4.25 -19.69 3.31
N PHE A 96 -4.29 -20.08 2.04
CA PHE A 96 -4.82 -21.37 1.62
C PHE A 96 -3.70 -22.41 1.58
N ARG A 97 -3.97 -23.60 2.12
CA ARG A 97 -3.12 -24.79 1.95
C ARG A 97 -3.90 -25.90 1.24
N CYS A 98 -3.18 -26.84 0.63
CA CYS A 98 -3.80 -28.04 0.09
C CYS A 98 -4.23 -28.97 1.24
N GLY A 99 -5.51 -29.29 1.32
CA GLY A 99 -6.04 -30.32 2.21
C GLY A 99 -5.63 -31.73 1.78
N ALA A 100 -5.85 -32.71 2.66
CA ALA A 100 -5.50 -34.11 2.39
C ALA A 100 -6.27 -34.72 1.21
N ASP A 101 -7.44 -34.17 0.89
CA ASP A 101 -8.29 -34.51 -0.25
C ASP A 101 -7.99 -33.68 -1.50
N GLY A 102 -6.99 -32.81 -1.45
CA GLY A 102 -6.65 -31.85 -2.51
C GLY A 102 -7.54 -30.60 -2.53
N ALA A 103 -8.53 -30.48 -1.64
CA ALA A 103 -9.37 -29.29 -1.55
C ALA A 103 -8.63 -28.15 -0.82
N PRO A 104 -8.79 -26.88 -1.24
CA PRO A 104 -8.15 -25.76 -0.57
C PRO A 104 -8.76 -25.53 0.82
N ALA A 105 -7.92 -25.54 1.86
CA ALA A 105 -8.30 -25.23 3.23
C ALA A 105 -7.72 -23.87 3.63
N PHE A 106 -8.56 -22.96 4.13
CA PHE A 106 -8.12 -21.64 4.59
C PHE A 106 -7.67 -21.70 6.05
N VAL A 107 -6.47 -21.19 6.32
CA VAL A 107 -5.92 -20.99 7.67
C VAL A 107 -5.96 -19.50 7.96
N GLU A 108 -6.88 -19.09 8.83
CA GLU A 108 -7.05 -17.70 9.24
C GLU A 108 -5.87 -17.25 10.11
N ALA A 109 -5.35 -16.06 9.83
CA ALA A 109 -4.27 -15.46 10.60
C ALA A 109 -4.80 -14.73 11.83
N SER A 110 -4.02 -14.72 12.91
CA SER A 110 -4.29 -13.85 14.05
C SER A 110 -4.06 -12.39 13.68
N ALA A 111 -4.69 -11.47 14.42
CA ALA A 111 -4.34 -10.06 14.30
C ALA A 111 -2.87 -9.84 14.68
N PRO A 112 -2.08 -9.11 13.87
CA PRO A 112 -0.69 -8.85 14.18
C PRO A 112 -0.62 -7.97 15.43
N THR A 113 0.34 -8.31 16.27
CA THR A 113 0.80 -7.50 17.40
C THR A 113 1.55 -6.26 16.90
N ASP A 114 1.71 -5.27 17.78
CA ASP A 114 2.47 -4.05 17.44
C ASP A 114 3.94 -4.37 17.10
N ASP A 115 4.53 -5.38 17.76
CA ASP A 115 5.90 -5.82 17.50
C ASP A 115 6.02 -6.50 16.12
N GLU A 116 5.04 -7.33 15.74
CA GLU A 116 4.99 -7.92 14.40
C GLU A 116 4.79 -6.86 13.32
N LEU A 117 3.94 -5.86 13.57
CA LEU A 117 3.75 -4.70 12.68
C LEU A 117 5.05 -3.90 12.52
N HIS A 118 5.80 -3.70 13.62
CA HIS A 118 7.11 -3.05 13.56
C HIS A 118 8.11 -3.87 12.75
N ALA A 119 8.21 -5.18 13.01
CA ALA A 119 9.10 -6.08 12.28
C ALA A 119 8.77 -6.14 10.78
N LEU A 120 7.48 -6.20 10.43
CA LEU A 120 6.97 -6.10 9.07
C LEU A 120 7.43 -4.80 8.39
N MET A 121 7.26 -3.66 9.06
CA MET A 121 7.67 -2.37 8.54
C MET A 121 9.18 -2.33 8.27
N GLN A 122 9.99 -2.81 9.21
CA GLN A 122 11.44 -2.89 9.03
C GLN A 122 11.84 -3.81 7.87
N ALA A 123 11.17 -4.96 7.73
CA ALA A 123 11.40 -5.88 6.63
C ALA A 123 11.04 -5.27 5.27
N VAL A 124 9.95 -4.50 5.19
CA VAL A 124 9.59 -3.73 3.98
C VAL A 124 10.67 -2.70 3.69
N ILE A 125 11.05 -1.87 4.67
CA ILE A 125 12.09 -0.84 4.49
C ILE A 125 13.39 -1.45 3.98
N ALA A 126 13.93 -2.46 4.68
CA ALA A 126 15.19 -3.10 4.33
C ALA A 126 15.18 -3.70 2.92
N ARG A 127 14.08 -4.38 2.55
CA ARG A 127 13.95 -4.99 1.21
C ARG A 127 13.74 -3.95 0.12
N LEU A 128 13.01 -2.87 0.39
CA LEU A 128 12.84 -1.76 -0.55
C LEU A 128 14.17 -1.07 -0.79
N MET A 129 14.89 -0.68 0.27
CA MET A 129 16.22 -0.06 0.18
C MET A 129 17.17 -0.93 -0.64
N LYS A 130 17.31 -2.21 -0.29
CA LYS A 130 18.12 -3.16 -1.06
C LYS A 130 17.72 -3.25 -2.54
N MET A 131 16.42 -3.22 -2.84
CA MET A 131 15.92 -3.30 -4.21
C MET A 131 16.24 -2.03 -5.02
N ILE A 132 16.05 -0.84 -4.43
CA ILE A 132 16.32 0.43 -5.12
C ILE A 132 17.82 0.69 -5.28
N THR A 133 18.66 0.31 -4.31
CA THR A 133 20.13 0.36 -4.44
C THR A 133 20.62 -0.55 -5.56
N ARG A 134 20.12 -1.80 -5.63
CA ARG A 134 20.48 -2.75 -6.71
C ARG A 134 20.09 -2.27 -8.10
N ARG A 135 19.09 -1.40 -8.21
CA ARG A 135 18.65 -0.81 -9.47
C ARG A 135 19.42 0.47 -9.83
N GLY A 136 20.38 0.90 -9.02
CA GLY A 136 21.12 2.15 -9.22
C GLY A 136 20.30 3.41 -8.96
N VAL A 137 19.12 3.27 -8.35
CA VAL A 137 18.19 4.39 -8.10
C VAL A 137 18.48 5.07 -6.76
N LEU A 138 19.04 4.33 -5.82
CA LEU A 138 19.58 4.89 -4.58
C LEU A 138 21.09 4.82 -4.64
N ILE A 139 21.74 5.97 -4.53
CA ILE A 139 23.19 6.13 -4.53
C ILE A 139 23.64 6.35 -3.09
N GLU A 140 24.59 5.52 -2.66
CA GLU A 140 25.27 5.63 -1.38
C GLU A 140 26.73 5.98 -1.66
N GLU A 141 27.07 7.27 -1.55
CA GLU A 141 28.41 7.79 -1.82
C GLU A 141 28.87 8.69 -0.68
N MET A 142 30.11 8.52 -0.24
CA MET A 142 30.76 9.39 0.75
C MET A 142 29.92 9.62 2.03
N GLY A 143 29.16 8.61 2.47
CA GLY A 143 28.29 8.70 3.66
C GLY A 143 26.98 9.47 3.45
N GLN A 144 26.65 9.83 2.21
CA GLN A 144 25.37 10.40 1.82
C GLN A 144 24.53 9.37 1.08
N THR A 145 23.22 9.39 1.33
CA THR A 145 22.24 8.54 0.64
C THR A 145 21.25 9.43 -0.09
N TYR A 146 21.25 9.37 -1.42
CA TYR A 146 20.37 10.17 -2.26
C TYR A 146 19.80 9.37 -3.43
N LEU A 147 18.71 9.85 -4.01
CA LEU A 147 18.09 9.21 -5.17
C LEU A 147 18.78 9.69 -6.44
N ALA A 148 19.14 8.76 -7.32
CA ALA A 148 19.69 9.07 -8.63
C ALA A 148 18.73 9.95 -9.43
N GLU A 149 19.28 10.93 -10.13
CA GLU A 149 18.55 11.59 -11.20
C GLU A 149 18.47 10.60 -12.38
N PRO A 150 17.28 10.27 -12.91
CA PRO A 150 17.19 9.47 -14.13
C PRO A 150 17.87 10.26 -15.26
N ASP A 151 18.51 9.55 -16.20
CA ASP A 151 19.22 10.17 -17.32
C ASP A 151 18.35 11.24 -17.98
N ALA A 152 18.80 12.48 -17.90
CA ALA A 152 18.08 13.68 -18.33
C ALA A 152 18.18 13.91 -19.84
N ASP A 153 18.18 12.85 -20.64
CA ASP A 153 18.22 12.93 -22.10
C ASP A 153 16.81 13.23 -22.63
N GLY A 154 16.37 14.48 -22.46
CA GLY A 154 15.17 15.05 -23.05
C GLY A 154 14.60 16.23 -22.26
N ASP A 155 14.40 17.38 -22.94
CA ASP A 155 13.81 18.61 -22.37
C ASP A 155 12.45 18.38 -21.65
N GLU A 156 11.66 17.38 -22.08
CA GLU A 156 10.39 17.03 -21.43
C GLU A 156 10.55 16.35 -20.05
N VAL A 157 11.55 15.48 -19.88
CA VAL A 157 11.81 14.78 -18.60
C VAL A 157 12.32 15.78 -17.55
N SER A 158 13.09 16.77 -18.00
CA SER A 158 13.63 17.87 -17.17
C SER A 158 12.52 18.76 -16.57
N THR A 159 11.42 19.00 -17.29
CA THR A 159 10.31 19.86 -16.82
C THR A 159 9.24 19.11 -16.00
N MET A 160 9.04 17.82 -16.26
CA MET A 160 8.01 17.01 -15.59
C MET A 160 8.35 16.70 -14.13
N ARG A 161 9.63 16.50 -13.80
CA ARG A 161 10.04 16.13 -12.44
C ARG A 161 9.79 17.24 -11.40
N PRO A 162 10.14 18.52 -11.64
CA PRO A 162 9.75 19.61 -10.75
C PRO A 162 8.23 19.71 -10.53
N LEU A 163 7.44 19.47 -11.57
CA LEU A 163 5.98 19.43 -11.50
C LEU A 163 5.49 18.30 -10.57
N GLN A 164 6.02 17.10 -10.73
CA GLN A 164 5.68 15.95 -9.90
C GLN A 164 6.11 16.16 -8.44
N ALA A 165 7.31 16.69 -8.20
CA ALA A 165 7.81 16.99 -6.86
C ALA A 165 6.92 18.01 -6.13
N ALA A 166 6.52 19.06 -6.82
CA ALA A 166 5.62 20.07 -6.29
C ALA A 166 4.20 19.54 -6.09
N ALA A 167 3.70 18.70 -7.00
CA ALA A 167 2.41 18.03 -6.84
C ALA A 167 2.39 17.14 -5.60
N VAL A 168 3.49 16.43 -5.30
CA VAL A 168 3.64 15.60 -4.08
C VAL A 168 3.72 16.43 -2.81
N THR A 169 4.40 17.57 -2.88
CA THR A 169 4.66 18.42 -1.71
C THR A 169 3.61 19.51 -1.52
N TYR A 170 2.60 19.60 -2.38
CA TYR A 170 1.60 20.67 -2.38
C TYR A 170 2.21 22.06 -2.59
N CYS A 171 3.15 22.20 -3.52
CA CYS A 171 3.79 23.48 -3.84
C CYS A 171 3.37 24.01 -5.23
N ILE A 172 3.39 25.33 -5.39
CA ILE A 172 3.22 26.00 -6.69
C ILE A 172 4.57 25.98 -7.42
N VAL A 173 4.59 25.60 -8.70
CA VAL A 173 5.83 25.47 -9.49
C VAL A 173 6.17 26.75 -10.23
N PHE A 174 5.17 27.42 -10.82
CA PHE A 174 5.37 28.54 -11.73
C PHE A 174 4.66 29.82 -11.27
N GLY A 175 5.16 30.96 -11.74
CA GLY A 175 4.59 32.29 -11.51
C GLY A 175 5.02 32.93 -10.18
N PRO A 176 4.43 34.09 -9.82
CA PRO A 176 4.88 34.92 -8.67
C PRO A 176 4.78 34.24 -7.30
N ARG A 177 4.08 33.09 -7.22
CA ARG A 177 3.88 32.31 -5.99
C ARG A 177 4.67 31.00 -5.99
N ALA A 178 5.62 30.82 -6.91
CA ALA A 178 6.44 29.62 -6.96
C ALA A 178 7.08 29.34 -5.58
N GLY A 179 7.09 28.07 -5.17
CA GLY A 179 7.54 27.61 -3.86
C GLY A 179 6.51 27.72 -2.73
N GLN A 180 5.41 28.48 -2.90
CA GLN A 180 4.38 28.58 -1.87
C GLN A 180 3.50 27.32 -1.83
N LYS A 181 2.98 26.99 -0.64
CA LYS A 181 2.05 25.86 -0.46
C LYS A 181 0.70 26.17 -1.09
N LEU A 182 0.08 25.18 -1.72
CA LEU A 182 -1.29 25.25 -2.19
C LEU A 182 -2.22 25.40 -0.98
N LEU A 183 -3.14 26.36 -1.05
CA LEU A 183 -4.17 26.55 -0.02
C LEU A 183 -5.04 25.29 0.05
N THR A 184 -5.15 24.69 1.23
CA THR A 184 -6.06 23.59 1.50
C THR A 184 -7.21 24.10 2.36
N GLY A 185 -8.45 23.89 1.90
CA GLY A 185 -9.64 24.18 2.72
C GLY A 185 -9.64 23.29 3.96
N ARG A 186 -9.78 23.89 5.15
CA ARG A 186 -9.96 23.12 6.39
C ARG A 186 -11.45 22.80 6.56
N ASP A 187 -11.80 21.51 6.53
CA ASP A 187 -13.11 21.06 6.96
C ASP A 187 -13.19 21.05 8.49
N ALA A 188 -13.97 21.97 9.08
CA ALA A 188 -14.25 22.05 10.51
C ALA A 188 -14.93 20.79 11.11
N ALA A 189 -15.33 19.83 10.26
CA ALA A 189 -15.98 18.57 10.68
C ALA A 189 -14.98 17.46 11.04
N ARG A 190 -13.71 17.54 10.60
CA ARG A 190 -12.74 16.43 10.74
C ARG A 190 -12.24 16.23 12.16
N GLU A 191 -12.35 17.24 13.02
CA GLU A 191 -11.99 17.17 14.44
C GLU A 191 -12.96 16.32 15.28
N ARG A 192 -14.17 15.99 14.78
CA ARG A 192 -15.22 15.37 15.58
C ARG A 192 -15.55 13.89 15.27
N SER A 193 -15.00 13.28 14.21
CA SER A 193 -15.57 12.02 13.67
C SER A 193 -14.66 10.79 13.56
N ALA A 194 -13.40 10.83 14.01
CA ALA A 194 -12.49 9.68 13.91
C ALA A 194 -13.01 8.36 14.58
N PRO A 195 -13.73 8.36 15.73
CA PRO A 195 -14.13 7.11 16.38
C PRO A 195 -15.39 6.44 15.79
N ALA A 196 -16.23 7.17 15.04
CA ALA A 196 -17.58 6.71 14.69
C ALA A 196 -17.60 5.79 13.46
N LEU A 197 -16.74 6.05 12.47
CA LEU A 197 -16.68 5.30 11.21
C LEU A 197 -16.15 3.87 11.42
N VAL A 198 -15.13 3.69 12.25
CA VAL A 198 -14.56 2.37 12.59
C VAL A 198 -15.56 1.51 13.37
N ARG A 199 -16.33 2.11 14.29
CA ARG A 199 -17.37 1.40 15.06
C ARG A 199 -18.53 0.93 14.19
N ARG A 200 -18.85 1.64 13.10
CA ARG A 200 -19.93 1.25 12.18
C ARG A 200 -19.52 0.09 11.29
N TYR A 201 -18.26 0.04 10.86
CA TYR A 201 -17.73 -1.06 10.05
C TYR A 201 -17.65 -2.39 10.83
N ARG A 202 -17.18 -2.36 12.09
CA ARG A 202 -17.16 -3.55 12.98
C ARG A 202 -18.56 -4.10 13.26
N ARG A 203 -19.58 -3.24 13.37
CA ARG A 203 -20.98 -3.69 13.58
C ARG A 203 -21.56 -4.39 12.35
N LEU A 204 -21.24 -3.90 11.15
CA LEU A 204 -21.73 -4.50 9.89
C LEU A 204 -21.06 -5.85 9.60
N GLN A 205 -19.80 -6.05 9.98
CA GLN A 205 -19.13 -7.35 9.86
C GLN A 205 -19.69 -8.39 10.86
N ARG A 206 -19.95 -8.01 12.12
CA ARG A 206 -20.56 -8.92 13.11
C ARG A 206 -22.01 -9.30 12.78
N ALA A 207 -22.79 -8.38 12.21
CA ALA A 207 -24.17 -8.65 11.82
C ALA A 207 -24.29 -9.64 10.65
N ARG A 208 -23.25 -9.77 9.80
CA ARG A 208 -23.23 -10.75 8.70
C ARG A 208 -22.75 -12.14 9.11
N CYS A 209 -21.85 -12.25 10.09
CA CYS A 209 -21.43 -13.57 10.60
C CYS A 209 -22.45 -14.26 11.53
N GLY A 210 -23.43 -13.52 12.08
CA GLY A 210 -24.43 -14.07 13.00
C GLY A 210 -25.74 -14.58 12.37
N ALA A 211 -25.94 -14.43 11.06
CA ALA A 211 -27.23 -14.72 10.41
C ALA A 211 -27.27 -16.07 9.67
N GLY A 212 -26.35 -17.00 9.99
CA GLY A 212 -26.16 -18.25 9.26
C GLY A 212 -26.20 -19.53 10.10
N LEU A 213 -26.90 -19.55 11.24
CA LEU A 213 -27.20 -20.77 11.99
C LEU A 213 -28.61 -20.69 12.56
N GLY A 214 -29.56 -21.23 11.82
CA GLY A 214 -30.97 -21.20 12.18
C GLY A 214 -31.88 -21.87 11.16
N LYS A 215 -31.63 -23.15 10.88
CA LYS A 215 -32.59 -24.27 10.72
C LYS A 215 -31.90 -25.45 10.06
#